data_AF-A0A501XVY0-F1
#
_entry.id   AF-A0A501XVY0-F1
#
_cell.length_a   1.000
_cell.length_b   1.000
_cell.length_c   1.000
_cell.angle_alpha   90.00
_cell.angle_beta   90.00
_cell.angle_gamma   90.00
#
_symmetry.space_group_name_H-M   'P 1'
#
loop_
_entity.id
_entity.type
_entity.pdbx_description
1 polymer ?
#
loop_
_entity_poly.entity_id
_entity_poly.type
_entity_poly.pdbx_seq_one_letter_code
_entity_poly.pdbx_strand_id
1 'polypeptide(L)'
;MQLQLYDTLSRAKKPVRTPEPGKPITLYVCGPTVYGRAHIGNARPAVVFDTLYRLLRQLHGPENVRYARNITDIDDKIMAKAVAENRTPQAVAAEFEAHYFADMAALGCLKPDFNPRATEHIAGEFGMIAMIEALVARGHAYEANGHVLFEIAKFPGYGELSKRPMDEMIAGARVEVAPYKRAPGDFVLWKPSSEDQPGWESPWGRGRPGWHIECSAMIRSVLETDTIDIHGGGLDLQFPHHENERAQSCCAHGGAELARIWMHNGFLTMGETKMSKSLGNIITPGELLEAGWPGEVLRLALLSAHYRQPLQWTDALLEQSRAKLDRLYRRKADGETGAADASALLDDLNTPEALAVFPDGAGLLGFGKADPATWFAGGADAAAIETDLARYREARAGKDWAAADSIRDALKAQGIEISVAKDGTTSWRKA
;
A
#
# COMPACT_ATOMS: atom_id res chain seq x y z
N MET A 1 25.14 -10.54 -3.31
CA MET A 1 24.03 -11.13 -4.10
C MET A 1 23.34 -10.02 -4.88
N GLN A 2 22.71 -10.35 -6.02
CA GLN A 2 21.87 -9.41 -6.78
C GLN A 2 20.41 -9.54 -6.31
N LEU A 3 19.66 -8.44 -6.23
CA LEU A 3 18.23 -8.47 -5.92
C LEU A 3 17.47 -9.29 -6.97
N GLN A 4 16.69 -10.26 -6.52
CA GLN A 4 15.75 -11.02 -7.33
C GLN A 4 14.33 -10.86 -6.78
N LEU A 5 13.34 -10.77 -7.67
CA LEU A 5 11.92 -10.64 -7.32
C LEU A 5 11.11 -11.67 -8.09
N TYR A 6 10.12 -12.27 -7.44
CA TYR A 6 9.21 -13.20 -8.10
C TYR A 6 8.31 -12.45 -9.09
N ASP A 7 8.47 -12.74 -10.37
CA ASP A 7 7.66 -12.18 -11.44
C ASP A 7 6.41 -13.04 -11.64
N THR A 8 5.26 -12.40 -11.53
CA THR A 8 3.95 -13.03 -11.65
C THR A 8 3.72 -13.59 -13.05
N LEU A 9 4.22 -12.91 -14.09
CA LEU A 9 4.00 -13.33 -15.48
C LEU A 9 4.76 -14.63 -15.78
N SER A 10 6.07 -14.67 -15.48
CA SER A 10 6.93 -15.83 -15.73
C SER A 10 6.86 -16.92 -14.66
N ARG A 11 6.31 -16.64 -13.47
CA ARG A 11 6.28 -17.55 -12.31
C ARG A 11 7.68 -17.97 -11.83
N ALA A 12 8.65 -17.08 -11.99
CA ALA A 12 10.02 -17.30 -11.59
C ALA A 12 10.60 -16.05 -10.92
N LYS A 13 11.62 -16.23 -10.07
CA LYS A 13 12.41 -15.10 -9.58
C LYS A 13 13.26 -14.56 -10.73
N LYS A 14 13.19 -13.26 -10.99
CA LYS A 14 13.98 -12.55 -11.99
C LYS A 14 14.90 -11.56 -11.30
N PRO A 15 16.15 -11.39 -11.78
CA PRO A 15 17.01 -10.34 -11.28
C PRO A 15 16.44 -8.96 -11.63
N VAL A 16 16.48 -8.04 -10.67
CA VAL A 16 16.25 -6.62 -10.95
C VAL A 16 17.49 -6.08 -11.66
N ARG A 17 17.30 -5.57 -12.88
CA ARG A 17 18.35 -5.01 -13.72
C ARG A 17 18.00 -3.57 -14.02
N THR A 18 18.99 -2.68 -13.97
CA THR A 18 18.85 -1.36 -14.56
C THR A 18 18.69 -1.53 -16.09
N PRO A 19 17.67 -0.91 -16.70
CA PRO A 19 17.37 -1.14 -18.11
C PRO A 19 18.47 -0.62 -19.03
N GLU A 20 19.20 0.43 -18.62
CA GLU A 20 20.37 1.00 -19.30
C GLU A 20 21.32 1.65 -18.26
N PRO A 21 22.65 1.70 -18.50
CA PRO A 21 23.56 2.47 -17.65
C PRO A 21 23.12 3.93 -17.53
N GLY A 22 22.91 4.41 -16.30
CA GLY A 22 22.53 5.81 -16.02
C GLY A 22 21.02 6.10 -16.00
N LYS A 23 20.14 5.12 -16.28
CA LYS A 23 18.69 5.30 -16.09
C LYS A 23 18.25 4.82 -14.70
N PRO A 24 17.35 5.57 -14.02
CA PRO A 24 16.82 5.16 -12.71
C PRO A 24 15.93 3.93 -12.84
N ILE A 25 15.84 3.13 -11.78
CA ILE A 25 14.87 2.05 -11.68
C ILE A 25 13.47 2.64 -11.50
N THR A 26 12.52 2.18 -12.30
CA THR A 26 11.13 2.62 -12.27
C THR A 26 10.24 1.62 -11.53
N LEU A 27 9.52 2.13 -10.52
CA LEU A 27 8.56 1.38 -9.73
C LEU A 27 7.20 2.06 -9.83
N TYR A 28 6.17 1.34 -10.27
CA TYR A 28 4.79 1.79 -10.18
C TYR A 28 3.98 0.83 -9.31
N VAL A 29 3.16 1.36 -8.43
CA VAL A 29 2.24 0.57 -7.59
C VAL A 29 0.86 1.19 -7.66
N CYS A 30 -0.15 0.41 -8.04
CA CYS A 30 -1.53 0.89 -8.07
C CYS A 30 -1.98 1.35 -6.67
N GLY A 31 -2.50 2.57 -6.61
CA GLY A 31 -2.92 3.21 -5.38
C GLY A 31 -4.41 3.07 -5.07
N PRO A 32 -4.93 3.82 -4.08
CA PRO A 32 -6.29 3.69 -3.60
C PRO A 32 -7.31 4.41 -4.50
N THR A 33 -8.53 3.89 -4.51
CA THR A 33 -9.73 4.68 -4.84
C THR A 33 -10.19 5.43 -3.60
N VAL A 34 -10.20 6.76 -3.64
CA VAL A 34 -10.42 7.62 -2.44
C VAL A 34 -11.90 7.92 -2.19
N TYR A 35 -12.70 6.86 -1.99
CA TYR A 35 -14.13 6.97 -1.64
C TYR A 35 -14.42 6.66 -0.17
N GLY A 36 -13.40 6.36 0.63
CA GLY A 36 -13.54 5.99 2.03
C GLY A 36 -12.19 5.68 2.63
N ARG A 37 -12.13 5.50 3.95
CA ARG A 37 -10.89 5.06 4.61
C ARG A 37 -10.44 3.71 4.06
N ALA A 38 -9.15 3.62 3.76
CA ALA A 38 -8.51 2.38 3.36
C ALA A 38 -8.51 1.41 4.54
N HIS A 39 -8.81 0.13 4.28
CA HIS A 39 -8.73 -0.89 5.31
C HIS A 39 -7.30 -1.39 5.46
N ILE A 40 -6.98 -2.09 6.55
CA ILE A 40 -5.63 -2.58 6.84
C ILE A 40 -5.06 -3.47 5.73
N GLY A 41 -5.90 -4.23 5.03
CA GLY A 41 -5.51 -4.97 3.82
C GLY A 41 -4.99 -4.08 2.67
N ASN A 42 -5.53 -2.87 2.49
CA ASN A 42 -5.03 -1.90 1.50
C ASN A 42 -3.71 -1.26 1.93
N ALA A 43 -3.39 -1.29 3.24
CA ALA A 43 -2.10 -0.82 3.75
C ALA A 43 -0.97 -1.80 3.44
N ARG A 44 -1.27 -3.11 3.31
CA ARG A 44 -0.26 -4.14 3.02
C ARG A 44 0.58 -3.86 1.76
N PRO A 45 -0.01 -3.60 0.56
CA PRO A 45 0.80 -3.24 -0.60
C PRO A 45 1.67 -2.01 -0.33
N ALA A 46 1.12 -0.96 0.29
CA ALA A 46 1.89 0.25 0.57
C ALA A 46 3.13 -0.04 1.44
N VAL A 47 3.00 -0.88 2.47
CA VAL A 47 4.11 -1.28 3.35
C VAL A 47 5.11 -2.20 2.65
N VAL A 48 4.63 -3.18 1.86
CA VAL A 48 5.50 -4.10 1.10
C VAL A 48 6.34 -3.34 0.08
N PHE A 49 5.70 -2.48 -0.70
CA PHE A 49 6.39 -1.74 -1.75
C PHE A 49 7.23 -0.57 -1.19
N ASP A 50 6.90 -0.04 -0.01
CA ASP A 50 7.82 0.84 0.72
C ASP A 50 9.10 0.11 1.14
N THR A 51 9.02 -1.13 1.61
CA THR A 51 10.21 -1.95 1.90
C THR A 51 11.05 -2.19 0.64
N LEU A 52 10.41 -2.48 -0.50
CA LEU A 52 11.10 -2.57 -1.78
C LEU A 52 11.77 -1.25 -2.18
N TYR A 53 11.04 -0.14 -2.08
CA TYR A 53 11.53 1.19 -2.43
C TYR A 53 12.75 1.57 -1.58
N ARG A 54 12.72 1.31 -0.27
CA ARG A 54 13.87 1.47 0.64
C ARG A 54 15.07 0.64 0.19
N LEU A 55 14.86 -0.63 -0.14
CA LEU A 55 15.91 -1.53 -0.60
C LEU A 55 16.52 -1.05 -1.93
N LEU A 56 15.69 -0.68 -2.91
CA LEU A 56 16.16 -0.14 -4.18
C LEU A 56 16.99 1.12 -3.99
N ARG A 57 16.55 2.06 -3.13
CA ARG A 57 17.30 3.28 -2.81
C ARG A 57 18.63 2.97 -2.12
N GLN A 58 18.70 1.94 -1.27
CA GLN A 58 19.96 1.50 -0.67
C GLN A 58 20.92 0.89 -1.70
N LEU A 59 20.39 0.11 -2.66
CA LEU A 59 21.21 -0.60 -3.65
C LEU A 59 21.69 0.30 -4.79
N HIS A 60 20.90 1.30 -5.18
CA HIS A 60 21.13 2.10 -6.38
C HIS A 60 21.38 3.58 -6.10
N GLY A 61 21.17 4.04 -4.86
CA GLY A 61 21.16 5.45 -4.51
C GLY A 61 19.75 6.04 -4.61
N PRO A 62 19.39 6.99 -3.72
CA PRO A 62 18.06 7.56 -3.65
C PRO A 62 17.61 8.30 -4.93
N GLU A 63 18.56 8.85 -5.69
CA GLU A 63 18.33 9.55 -6.95
C GLU A 63 18.12 8.63 -8.17
N ASN A 64 18.44 7.34 -8.03
CA ASN A 64 18.37 6.36 -9.13
C ASN A 64 17.15 5.44 -9.01
N VAL A 65 16.10 5.88 -8.30
CA VAL A 65 14.82 5.17 -8.19
C VAL A 65 13.69 6.18 -8.37
N ARG A 66 12.77 5.91 -9.30
CA ARG A 66 11.55 6.69 -9.53
C ARG A 66 10.34 5.85 -9.12
N TYR A 67 9.71 6.20 -8.00
CA TYR A 67 8.53 5.51 -7.50
C TYR A 67 7.25 6.33 -7.69
N ALA A 68 6.29 5.78 -8.43
CA ALA A 68 4.96 6.35 -8.59
C ALA A 68 3.87 5.48 -7.94
N ARG A 69 2.87 6.12 -7.33
CA ARG A 69 1.62 5.49 -6.89
C ARG A 69 0.48 6.45 -7.10
N ASN A 70 -0.47 6.09 -7.97
CA ASN A 70 -1.58 6.95 -8.33
C ASN A 70 -2.60 7.12 -7.20
N ILE A 71 -3.49 8.08 -7.39
CA ILE A 71 -4.74 8.22 -6.65
C ILE A 71 -5.88 8.14 -7.67
N THR A 72 -6.79 7.18 -7.51
CA THR A 72 -8.04 7.16 -8.29
C THR A 72 -9.03 8.06 -7.57
N ASP A 73 -9.09 9.31 -8.01
CA ASP A 73 -9.96 10.38 -7.51
C ASP A 73 -11.23 10.59 -8.34
N ILE A 74 -11.47 9.71 -9.31
CA ILE A 74 -12.73 9.58 -10.05
C ILE A 74 -13.15 8.12 -10.15
N ASP A 75 -14.32 7.78 -9.62
CA ASP A 75 -14.92 6.44 -9.71
C ASP A 75 -16.43 6.53 -9.39
N ASP A 76 -17.19 5.53 -9.83
CA ASP A 76 -18.63 5.47 -9.53
C ASP A 76 -18.91 5.43 -8.02
N LYS A 77 -18.01 4.84 -7.21
CA LYS A 77 -18.13 4.85 -5.74
C LYS A 77 -17.92 6.22 -5.12
N ILE A 78 -17.03 7.04 -5.68
CA ILE A 78 -16.79 8.40 -5.21
C ILE A 78 -18.04 9.24 -5.49
N MET A 79 -18.60 9.13 -6.70
CA MET A 79 -19.83 9.83 -7.08
C MET A 79 -21.02 9.39 -6.22
N ALA A 80 -21.20 8.09 -6.00
CA ALA A 80 -22.28 7.58 -5.16
C ALA A 80 -22.19 8.11 -3.72
N LYS A 81 -20.99 8.17 -3.14
CA LYS A 81 -20.78 8.74 -1.80
C LYS A 81 -21.00 10.25 -1.76
N ALA A 82 -20.54 10.98 -2.78
CA ALA A 82 -20.75 12.41 -2.91
C ALA A 82 -22.24 12.76 -2.91
N VAL A 83 -23.05 12.01 -3.66
CA VAL A 83 -24.52 12.14 -3.65
C VAL A 83 -25.10 11.81 -2.28
N ALA A 84 -24.70 10.69 -1.68
CA ALA A 84 -25.21 10.26 -0.37
C ALA A 84 -24.90 11.25 0.77
N GLU A 85 -23.79 11.97 0.69
CA GLU A 85 -23.36 12.95 1.69
C GLU A 85 -23.66 14.40 1.33
N ASN A 86 -24.30 14.66 0.18
CA ASN A 86 -24.56 15.99 -0.34
C ASN A 86 -23.27 16.85 -0.45
N ARG A 87 -22.23 16.26 -1.04
CA ARG A 87 -20.89 16.86 -1.24
C ARG A 87 -20.47 16.73 -2.71
N THR A 88 -19.42 17.45 -3.11
CA THR A 88 -18.81 17.25 -4.43
C THR A 88 -17.90 16.00 -4.44
N PRO A 89 -17.77 15.28 -5.57
CA PRO A 89 -16.81 14.19 -5.71
C PRO A 89 -15.38 14.57 -5.34
N GLN A 90 -14.97 15.79 -5.68
CA GLN A 90 -13.65 16.34 -5.37
C GLN A 90 -13.44 16.50 -3.86
N ALA A 91 -14.46 16.96 -3.12
CA ALA A 91 -14.37 17.10 -1.68
C ALA A 91 -14.30 15.74 -0.97
N VAL A 92 -15.02 14.74 -1.48
CA VAL A 92 -14.93 13.35 -0.99
C VAL A 92 -13.53 12.79 -1.25
N ALA A 93 -13.04 12.90 -2.49
CA ALA A 93 -11.73 12.42 -2.88
C ALA A 93 -10.60 13.04 -2.05
N ALA A 94 -10.60 14.37 -1.89
CA ALA A 94 -9.58 15.09 -1.14
C ALA A 94 -9.51 14.67 0.34
N GLU A 95 -10.67 14.45 0.98
CA GLU A 95 -10.71 13.98 2.37
C GLU A 95 -10.08 12.58 2.52
N PHE A 96 -10.49 11.62 1.68
CA PHE A 96 -10.00 10.25 1.81
C PHE A 96 -8.58 10.06 1.26
N GLU A 97 -8.14 10.92 0.34
CA GLU A 97 -6.72 11.06 -0.03
C GLU A 97 -5.91 11.48 1.20
N ALA A 98 -6.34 12.52 1.92
CA ALA A 98 -5.66 12.99 3.13
C ALA A 98 -5.61 11.91 4.22
N HIS A 99 -6.72 11.21 4.46
CA HIS A 99 -6.75 10.07 5.39
C HIS A 99 -5.79 8.95 4.97
N TYR A 100 -5.76 8.58 3.69
CA TYR A 100 -4.85 7.54 3.21
C TYR A 100 -3.38 7.92 3.43
N PHE A 101 -2.98 9.15 3.10
CA PHE A 101 -1.60 9.59 3.31
C PHE A 101 -1.24 9.66 4.80
N ALA A 102 -2.14 10.16 5.65
CA ALA A 102 -1.92 10.22 7.10
C ALA A 102 -1.72 8.81 7.68
N ASP A 103 -2.61 7.87 7.32
CA ASP A 103 -2.54 6.48 7.77
C ASP A 103 -1.22 5.83 7.28
N MET A 104 -0.87 5.95 5.99
CA MET A 104 0.36 5.33 5.46
C MET A 104 1.63 5.94 6.06
N ALA A 105 1.63 7.24 6.35
CA ALA A 105 2.73 7.92 7.03
C ALA A 105 2.89 7.43 8.48
N ALA A 106 1.78 7.23 9.20
CA ALA A 106 1.80 6.65 10.54
C ALA A 106 2.36 5.22 10.54
N LEU A 107 2.16 4.44 9.46
CA LEU A 107 2.78 3.14 9.24
C LEU A 107 4.24 3.21 8.74
N GLY A 108 4.85 4.40 8.75
CA GLY A 108 6.24 4.61 8.41
C GLY A 108 6.58 4.51 6.92
N CYS A 109 5.58 4.51 6.03
CA CYS A 109 5.81 4.50 4.58
C CYS A 109 6.43 5.82 4.13
N LEU A 110 7.41 5.76 3.23
CA LEU A 110 7.90 6.92 2.51
C LEU A 110 6.83 7.42 1.54
N LYS A 111 6.86 8.73 1.27
CA LYS A 111 6.08 9.30 0.18
C LYS A 111 6.67 8.82 -1.16
N PRO A 112 5.87 8.33 -2.10
CA PRO A 112 6.32 8.11 -3.48
C PRO A 112 6.87 9.40 -4.09
N ASP A 113 7.75 9.28 -5.08
CA ASP A 113 8.28 10.42 -5.83
C ASP A 113 7.16 11.10 -6.65
N PHE A 114 6.21 10.29 -7.14
CA PHE A 114 5.07 10.76 -7.93
C PHE A 114 3.75 10.20 -7.38
N ASN A 115 2.74 11.07 -7.26
CA ASN A 115 1.38 10.69 -6.87
C ASN A 115 0.34 11.26 -7.86
N PRO A 116 0.31 10.76 -9.12
CA PRO A 116 -0.61 11.29 -10.12
C PRO A 116 -2.06 11.00 -9.74
N ARG A 117 -2.93 12.00 -9.92
CA ARG A 117 -4.38 11.84 -9.76
C ARG A 117 -5.03 11.56 -11.11
N ALA A 118 -5.97 10.62 -11.17
CA ALA A 118 -6.64 10.28 -12.44
C ALA A 118 -7.26 11.51 -13.13
N THR A 119 -7.87 12.43 -12.38
CA THR A 119 -8.48 13.65 -12.96
C THR A 119 -7.46 14.63 -13.59
N GLU A 120 -6.18 14.55 -13.24
CA GLU A 120 -5.11 15.40 -13.76
C GLU A 120 -4.51 14.86 -15.08
N HIS A 121 -4.82 13.61 -15.44
CA HIS A 121 -4.23 12.91 -16.60
C HIS A 121 -5.26 12.51 -17.66
N ILE A 122 -6.39 13.21 -17.73
CA ILE A 122 -7.46 12.93 -18.72
C ILE A 122 -7.04 13.30 -20.14
N ALA A 123 -6.56 14.53 -20.31
CA ALA A 123 -6.19 15.11 -21.60
C ALA A 123 -4.66 15.34 -21.70
N GLY A 124 -4.20 15.72 -22.88
CA GLY A 124 -2.78 15.95 -23.18
C GLY A 124 -2.12 14.77 -23.90
N GLU A 125 -0.88 14.97 -24.35
CA GLU A 125 -0.14 14.02 -25.21
C GLU A 125 0.00 12.61 -24.60
N PHE A 126 0.16 12.54 -23.27
CA PHE A 126 0.24 11.29 -22.51
C PHE A 126 -1.01 11.03 -21.65
N GLY A 127 -2.10 11.75 -21.92
CA GLY A 127 -3.36 11.59 -21.21
C GLY A 127 -4.15 10.36 -21.64
N MET A 128 -5.18 10.03 -20.87
CA MET A 128 -6.06 8.88 -21.13
C MET A 128 -6.74 8.98 -22.51
N ILE A 129 -7.22 10.17 -22.91
CA ILE A 129 -7.86 10.36 -24.22
C ILE A 129 -6.89 9.99 -25.35
N ALA A 130 -5.64 10.50 -25.31
CA ALA A 130 -4.63 10.22 -26.34
C ALA A 130 -4.29 8.72 -26.42
N MET A 131 -4.21 8.03 -25.28
CA MET A 131 -3.98 6.59 -25.26
C MET A 131 -5.16 5.82 -25.89
N ILE A 132 -6.40 6.24 -25.62
CA ILE A 132 -7.60 5.61 -26.19
C ILE A 132 -7.67 5.88 -27.70
N GLU A 133 -7.36 7.08 -28.17
CA GLU A 133 -7.25 7.39 -29.60
C GLU A 133 -6.23 6.47 -30.29
N ALA A 134 -5.06 6.25 -29.67
CA ALA A 134 -4.06 5.33 -30.19
C ALA A 134 -4.56 3.87 -30.26
N LEU A 135 -5.29 3.41 -29.24
CA LEU A 135 -5.90 2.07 -29.22
C LEU A 135 -6.95 1.90 -30.32
N VAL A 136 -7.79 2.91 -30.54
CA VAL A 136 -8.79 2.91 -31.62
C VAL A 136 -8.12 2.93 -32.98
N ALA A 137 -7.16 3.84 -33.20
CA ALA A 137 -6.42 3.97 -34.46
C ALA A 137 -5.67 2.69 -34.84
N ARG A 138 -5.21 1.92 -33.85
CA ARG A 138 -4.50 0.64 -34.04
C ARG A 138 -5.45 -0.57 -34.12
N GLY A 139 -6.76 -0.36 -34.00
CA GLY A 139 -7.76 -1.43 -34.13
C GLY A 139 -7.88 -2.36 -32.92
N HIS A 140 -7.45 -1.92 -31.73
CA HIS A 140 -7.60 -2.66 -30.46
C HIS A 140 -8.77 -2.16 -29.60
N ALA A 141 -9.41 -1.07 -30.01
CA ALA A 141 -10.59 -0.54 -29.35
C ALA A 141 -11.66 -0.11 -30.37
N TYR A 142 -12.91 -0.05 -29.93
CA TYR A 142 -14.03 0.40 -30.75
C TYR A 142 -14.99 1.29 -29.97
N GLU A 143 -15.64 2.19 -30.69
CA GLU A 143 -16.73 3.01 -30.17
C GLU A 143 -18.07 2.25 -30.29
N ALA A 144 -18.90 2.34 -29.25
CA ALA A 144 -20.29 1.88 -29.27
C ALA A 144 -21.14 2.70 -28.29
N ASN A 145 -22.21 3.33 -28.78
CA ASN A 145 -23.16 4.10 -27.95
C ASN A 145 -22.47 5.12 -27.03
N GLY A 146 -21.52 5.90 -27.56
CA GLY A 146 -20.73 6.89 -26.82
C GLY A 146 -19.70 6.31 -25.84
N HIS A 147 -19.61 4.98 -25.72
CA HIS A 147 -18.53 4.32 -25.00
C HIS A 147 -17.38 4.03 -25.95
N VAL A 148 -16.18 3.90 -25.39
CA VAL A 148 -15.05 3.25 -26.06
C VAL A 148 -14.67 2.02 -25.27
N LEU A 149 -14.53 0.88 -25.95
CA LEU A 149 -14.23 -0.41 -25.35
C LEU A 149 -12.95 -0.98 -25.92
N PHE A 150 -12.18 -1.67 -25.08
CA PHE A 150 -11.07 -2.51 -25.51
C PHE A 150 -11.62 -3.85 -26.00
N GLU A 151 -11.18 -4.27 -27.19
CA GLU A 151 -11.57 -5.55 -27.79
C GLU A 151 -10.56 -6.63 -27.40
N ILE A 152 -10.89 -7.46 -26.41
CA ILE A 152 -9.92 -8.43 -25.86
C ILE A 152 -9.42 -9.39 -26.93
N ALA A 153 -10.28 -9.79 -27.87
CA ALA A 153 -9.93 -10.71 -28.96
C ALA A 153 -8.78 -10.20 -29.84
N LYS A 154 -8.47 -8.89 -29.81
CA LYS A 154 -7.36 -8.28 -30.55
C LYS A 154 -6.03 -8.32 -29.79
N PHE A 155 -5.99 -8.86 -28.57
CA PHE A 155 -4.78 -9.06 -27.81
C PHE A 155 -4.59 -10.55 -27.46
N PRO A 156 -3.84 -11.32 -28.27
CA PRO A 156 -3.67 -12.75 -28.07
C PRO A 156 -3.09 -13.17 -26.71
N GLY A 157 -2.30 -12.29 -26.07
CA GLY A 157 -1.68 -12.54 -24.77
C GLY A 157 -2.59 -12.27 -23.56
N TYR A 158 -3.88 -11.98 -23.77
CA TYR A 158 -4.80 -11.69 -22.67
C TYR A 158 -5.02 -12.92 -21.78
N GLY A 159 -4.84 -12.76 -20.47
CA GLY A 159 -4.98 -13.84 -19.48
C GLY A 159 -3.66 -14.50 -19.09
N GLU A 160 -2.55 -14.16 -19.76
CA GLU A 160 -1.23 -14.73 -19.47
C GLU A 160 -0.69 -14.37 -18.09
N LEU A 161 -0.99 -13.15 -17.60
CA LEU A 161 -0.53 -12.66 -16.29
C LEU A 161 -1.27 -13.39 -15.16
N SER A 162 -2.59 -13.43 -15.25
CA SER A 162 -3.49 -14.05 -14.28
C SER A 162 -3.56 -15.57 -14.38
N LYS A 163 -3.08 -16.16 -15.48
CA LYS A 163 -3.22 -17.60 -15.81
C LYS A 163 -4.67 -18.06 -15.80
N ARG A 164 -5.58 -17.18 -16.20
CA ARG A 164 -6.99 -17.50 -16.38
C ARG A 164 -7.25 -17.65 -17.88
N PRO A 165 -7.70 -18.82 -18.37
CA PRO A 165 -8.13 -18.93 -19.75
C PRO A 165 -9.41 -18.12 -19.98
N MET A 166 -9.57 -17.57 -21.18
CA MET A 166 -10.72 -16.74 -21.56
C MET A 166 -12.07 -17.43 -21.30
N ASP A 167 -12.13 -18.75 -21.53
CA ASP A 167 -13.35 -19.55 -21.40
C ASP A 167 -13.86 -19.58 -19.95
N GLU A 168 -12.95 -19.63 -18.97
CA GLU A 168 -13.28 -19.55 -17.54
C GLU A 168 -13.75 -18.15 -17.14
N MET A 169 -13.21 -17.10 -17.76
CA MET A 169 -13.64 -15.72 -17.51
C MET A 169 -15.07 -15.47 -18.01
N ILE A 170 -15.41 -16.00 -19.19
CA ILE A 170 -16.75 -15.89 -19.79
C ILE A 170 -17.77 -16.70 -18.96
N ALA A 171 -17.42 -17.91 -18.52
CA ALA A 171 -18.29 -18.75 -17.70
C ALA A 171 -18.61 -18.15 -16.32
N GLY A 172 -17.68 -17.38 -15.75
CA GLY A 172 -17.88 -16.65 -14.48
C GLY A 172 -18.73 -15.38 -14.61
N ALA A 173 -18.79 -14.79 -15.81
CA ALA A 173 -19.62 -13.63 -16.13
C ALA A 173 -21.09 -14.06 -16.33
N ARG A 174 -21.76 -14.49 -15.25
CA ARG A 174 -23.22 -14.77 -15.23
C ARG A 174 -24.08 -13.49 -15.31
N VAL A 175 -23.64 -12.50 -16.09
CA VAL A 175 -24.29 -11.19 -16.22
C VAL A 175 -24.64 -11.00 -17.70
N GLU A 176 -25.82 -10.46 -17.94
CA GLU A 176 -26.26 -10.06 -19.27
C GLU A 176 -25.21 -9.13 -19.90
N VAL A 177 -24.73 -9.48 -21.10
CA VAL A 177 -23.74 -8.68 -21.82
C VAL A 177 -24.37 -7.33 -22.12
N ALA A 178 -23.77 -6.26 -21.62
CA ALA A 178 -24.27 -4.92 -21.91
C ALA A 178 -24.33 -4.73 -23.44
N PRO A 179 -25.44 -4.17 -23.98
CA PRO A 179 -25.75 -4.24 -25.41
C PRO A 179 -24.75 -3.50 -26.31
N TYR A 180 -23.89 -2.66 -25.74
CA TYR A 180 -22.82 -1.96 -26.43
C TYR A 180 -21.52 -2.77 -26.55
N LYS A 181 -21.41 -3.95 -25.94
CA LYS A 181 -20.23 -4.81 -26.03
C LYS A 181 -20.36 -5.82 -27.18
N ARG A 182 -19.30 -5.96 -27.97
CA ARG A 182 -19.14 -7.05 -28.96
C ARG A 182 -18.92 -8.41 -28.28
N ALA A 183 -18.20 -8.42 -27.16
CA ALA A 183 -17.97 -9.62 -26.36
C ALA A 183 -18.16 -9.35 -24.85
N PRO A 184 -18.56 -10.36 -24.05
CA PRO A 184 -18.77 -10.22 -22.60
C PRO A 184 -17.55 -9.65 -21.86
N GLY A 185 -16.35 -10.08 -22.28
CA GLY A 185 -15.09 -9.72 -21.65
C GLY A 185 -14.61 -8.29 -21.97
N ASP A 186 -15.04 -7.71 -23.09
CA ASP A 186 -14.60 -6.36 -23.49
C ASP A 186 -14.86 -5.35 -22.37
N PHE A 187 -13.89 -4.49 -22.10
CA PHE A 187 -13.94 -3.57 -20.97
C PHE A 187 -13.88 -2.12 -21.42
N VAL A 188 -14.50 -1.27 -20.61
CA VAL A 188 -14.65 0.16 -20.89
C VAL A 188 -13.31 0.86 -20.74
N LEU A 189 -12.95 1.62 -21.77
CA LEU A 189 -11.88 2.61 -21.76
C LEU A 189 -12.43 4.01 -21.47
N TRP A 190 -13.59 4.34 -22.06
CA TRP A 190 -14.30 5.60 -21.89
C TRP A 190 -15.80 5.36 -21.77
N LYS A 191 -16.47 6.02 -20.84
CA LYS A 191 -17.93 5.95 -20.65
C LYS A 191 -18.59 7.33 -20.67
N PRO A 192 -19.78 7.48 -21.29
CA PRO A 192 -20.54 8.74 -21.28
C PRO A 192 -20.88 9.21 -19.86
N SER A 193 -20.75 10.51 -19.62
CA SER A 193 -21.12 11.17 -18.37
C SER A 193 -22.28 12.12 -18.62
N SER A 194 -23.29 12.08 -17.74
CA SER A 194 -24.38 13.05 -17.73
C SER A 194 -23.92 14.43 -17.23
N GLU A 195 -24.77 15.44 -17.33
CA GLU A 195 -24.47 16.82 -16.92
C GLU A 195 -24.20 16.96 -15.41
N ASP A 196 -24.85 16.13 -14.60
CA ASP A 196 -24.70 16.06 -13.15
C ASP A 196 -23.50 15.22 -12.70
N GLN A 197 -22.82 14.55 -13.63
CA GLN A 197 -21.62 13.75 -13.36
C GLN A 197 -20.34 14.48 -13.83
N PRO A 198 -19.20 14.27 -13.14
CA PRO A 198 -17.89 14.62 -13.67
C PRO A 198 -17.69 14.06 -15.09
N GLY A 199 -17.20 14.91 -15.98
CA GLY A 199 -16.96 14.54 -17.36
C GLY A 199 -16.10 15.57 -18.09
N TRP A 200 -15.39 15.10 -19.10
CA TRP A 200 -14.51 15.86 -19.97
C TRP A 200 -14.94 15.67 -21.41
N GLU A 201 -14.68 16.69 -22.22
CA GLU A 201 -14.86 16.60 -23.67
C GLU A 201 -13.83 15.64 -24.27
N SER A 202 -14.28 14.84 -25.23
CA SER A 202 -13.46 13.86 -25.95
C SER A 202 -13.98 13.67 -27.37
N PRO A 203 -13.21 13.02 -28.27
CA PRO A 203 -13.69 12.69 -29.62
C PRO A 203 -14.98 11.86 -29.65
N TRP A 204 -15.32 11.18 -28.55
CA TRP A 204 -16.49 10.31 -28.41
C TRP A 204 -17.62 10.97 -27.60
N GLY A 205 -17.54 12.29 -27.42
CA GLY A 205 -18.46 13.08 -26.60
C GLY A 205 -18.05 13.15 -25.12
N ARG A 206 -18.85 13.88 -24.34
CA ARG A 206 -18.61 14.09 -22.90
C ARG A 206 -18.63 12.78 -22.13
N GLY A 207 -17.55 12.49 -21.41
CA GLY A 207 -17.45 11.26 -20.63
C GLY A 207 -16.33 11.26 -19.60
N ARG A 208 -16.03 10.07 -19.09
CA ARG A 208 -15.01 9.83 -18.06
C ARG A 208 -14.30 8.49 -18.32
N PRO A 209 -13.08 8.31 -17.80
CA PRO A 209 -12.32 7.09 -18.04
C PRO A 209 -12.97 5.86 -17.39
N GLY A 210 -12.68 4.70 -17.96
CA GLY A 210 -12.81 3.42 -17.26
C GLY A 210 -11.65 3.21 -16.29
N TRP A 211 -11.88 2.45 -15.22
CA TRP A 211 -10.90 2.29 -14.13
C TRP A 211 -9.49 1.86 -14.59
N HIS A 212 -9.39 1.00 -15.60
CA HIS A 212 -8.10 0.43 -16.02
C HIS A 212 -7.22 1.39 -16.82
N ILE A 213 -7.81 2.26 -17.66
CA ILE A 213 -7.03 3.13 -18.56
C ILE A 213 -6.22 4.18 -17.79
N GLU A 214 -6.66 4.49 -16.57
CA GLU A 214 -6.01 5.46 -15.69
C GLU A 214 -4.54 5.10 -15.47
N CYS A 215 -4.26 3.92 -14.93
CA CYS A 215 -2.91 3.50 -14.58
C CYS A 215 -2.02 3.39 -15.83
N SER A 216 -2.52 2.77 -16.89
CA SER A 216 -1.79 2.62 -18.16
C SER A 216 -1.30 3.96 -18.74
N ALA A 217 -2.15 4.99 -18.72
CA ALA A 217 -1.79 6.32 -19.20
C ALA A 217 -0.88 7.06 -18.21
N MET A 218 -1.20 7.04 -16.91
CA MET A 218 -0.43 7.72 -15.87
C MET A 218 1.00 7.20 -15.75
N ILE A 219 1.23 5.90 -15.88
CA ILE A 219 2.58 5.29 -15.85
C ILE A 219 3.49 5.96 -16.86
N ARG A 220 3.05 6.01 -18.13
CA ARG A 220 3.83 6.65 -19.20
C ARG A 220 4.00 8.14 -18.95
N SER A 221 2.94 8.82 -18.50
CA SER A 221 2.95 10.25 -18.26
C SER A 221 3.93 10.68 -17.15
N VAL A 222 4.12 9.89 -16.09
CA VAL A 222 4.95 10.31 -14.93
C VAL A 222 6.31 9.62 -14.87
N LEU A 223 6.45 8.43 -15.44
CA LEU A 223 7.72 7.69 -15.48
C LEU A 223 8.41 7.80 -16.84
N GLU A 224 7.78 8.44 -17.83
CA GLU A 224 8.36 8.81 -19.13
C GLU A 224 8.98 7.61 -19.87
N THR A 225 8.34 6.45 -19.76
CA THR A 225 8.76 5.21 -20.39
C THR A 225 7.56 4.36 -20.80
N ASP A 226 7.70 3.62 -21.90
CA ASP A 226 6.70 2.65 -22.35
C ASP A 226 6.80 1.32 -21.58
N THR A 227 7.97 1.04 -20.99
CA THR A 227 8.25 -0.17 -20.21
C THR A 227 8.93 0.20 -18.89
N ILE A 228 8.25 -0.02 -17.78
CA ILE A 228 8.80 0.15 -16.42
C ILE A 228 9.48 -1.13 -15.94
N ASP A 229 10.31 -1.01 -14.90
CA ASP A 229 11.05 -2.15 -14.36
C ASP A 229 10.17 -3.02 -13.48
N ILE A 230 9.38 -2.40 -12.60
CA ILE A 230 8.58 -3.10 -11.61
C ILE A 230 7.18 -2.49 -11.54
N HIS A 231 6.16 -3.32 -11.75
CA HIS A 231 4.75 -2.97 -11.53
C HIS A 231 4.19 -3.79 -10.37
N GLY A 232 3.55 -3.13 -9.41
CA GLY A 232 3.13 -3.72 -8.14
C GLY A 232 1.66 -3.49 -7.79
N GLY A 233 1.07 -4.42 -7.02
CA GLY A 233 -0.26 -4.24 -6.44
C GLY A 233 -0.68 -5.38 -5.52
N GLY A 234 -1.91 -5.33 -5.02
CA GLY A 234 -2.54 -6.47 -4.33
C GLY A 234 -2.84 -7.63 -5.28
N LEU A 235 -2.91 -8.86 -4.77
CA LEU A 235 -3.24 -10.04 -5.58
C LEU A 235 -4.59 -9.94 -6.29
N ASP A 236 -5.55 -9.19 -5.75
CA ASP A 236 -6.83 -8.86 -6.39
C ASP A 236 -6.69 -7.97 -7.63
N LEU A 237 -5.60 -7.20 -7.74
CA LEU A 237 -5.36 -6.37 -8.93
C LEU A 237 -4.81 -7.19 -10.10
N GLN A 238 -4.26 -8.39 -9.87
CA GLN A 238 -3.78 -9.26 -10.95
C GLN A 238 -4.85 -9.47 -12.04
N PHE A 239 -6.11 -9.65 -11.64
CA PHE A 239 -7.23 -9.74 -12.56
C PHE A 239 -8.49 -9.08 -11.98
N PRO A 240 -9.20 -8.23 -12.75
CA PRO A 240 -8.92 -7.90 -14.16
C PRO A 240 -7.92 -6.74 -14.34
N HIS A 241 -7.54 -6.03 -13.28
CA HIS A 241 -6.93 -4.71 -13.40
C HIS A 241 -5.59 -4.71 -14.15
N HIS A 242 -4.57 -5.39 -13.64
CA HIS A 242 -3.24 -5.46 -14.25
C HIS A 242 -3.23 -6.22 -15.58
N GLU A 243 -4.11 -7.20 -15.77
CA GLU A 243 -4.29 -7.86 -17.06
C GLU A 243 -4.78 -6.87 -18.12
N ASN A 244 -5.75 -6.01 -17.76
CA ASN A 244 -6.25 -4.94 -18.62
C ASN A 244 -5.18 -3.88 -18.88
N GLU A 245 -4.42 -3.48 -17.86
CA GLU A 245 -3.33 -2.51 -18.04
C GLU A 245 -2.27 -3.02 -18.99
N ARG A 246 -1.85 -4.28 -18.83
CA ARG A 246 -0.92 -4.92 -19.76
C ARG A 246 -1.47 -4.89 -21.19
N ALA A 247 -2.73 -5.29 -21.37
CA ALA A 247 -3.35 -5.31 -22.70
C ALA A 247 -3.41 -3.91 -23.34
N GLN A 248 -3.85 -2.90 -22.57
CA GLN A 248 -3.91 -1.50 -23.01
C GLN A 248 -2.53 -0.99 -23.42
N SER A 249 -1.53 -1.10 -22.54
CA SER A 249 -0.19 -0.58 -22.79
C SER A 249 0.51 -1.30 -23.92
N CYS A 250 0.47 -2.64 -23.99
CA CYS A 250 1.07 -3.39 -25.09
C CYS A 250 0.48 -2.98 -26.45
N CYS A 251 -0.84 -2.85 -26.53
CA CYS A 251 -1.52 -2.48 -27.77
C CYS A 251 -1.28 -1.02 -28.16
N ALA A 252 -1.28 -0.10 -27.18
CA ALA A 252 -1.01 1.32 -27.42
C ALA A 252 0.46 1.60 -27.80
N HIS A 253 1.41 0.83 -27.26
CA HIS A 253 2.86 1.07 -27.39
C HIS A 253 3.55 0.15 -28.40
N GLY A 254 2.80 -0.44 -29.35
CA GLY A 254 3.38 -1.16 -30.49
C GLY A 254 3.99 -2.49 -30.11
N GLY A 255 3.45 -3.14 -29.08
CA GLY A 255 3.92 -4.42 -28.56
C GLY A 255 4.95 -4.32 -27.45
N ALA A 256 5.36 -3.12 -27.03
CA ALA A 256 6.22 -2.96 -25.85
C ALA A 256 5.47 -3.41 -24.59
N GLU A 257 6.08 -4.30 -23.80
CA GLU A 257 5.53 -4.75 -22.52
C GLU A 257 5.47 -3.59 -21.52
N LEU A 258 4.39 -3.51 -20.73
CA LEU A 258 4.26 -2.46 -19.71
C LEU A 258 5.33 -2.57 -18.62
N ALA A 259 5.63 -3.79 -18.15
CA ALA A 259 6.52 -4.00 -17.02
C ALA A 259 7.42 -5.23 -17.20
N ARG A 260 8.68 -5.13 -16.75
CA ARG A 260 9.65 -6.25 -16.78
C ARG A 260 9.39 -7.28 -15.68
N ILE A 261 8.89 -6.84 -14.53
CA ILE A 261 8.54 -7.65 -13.36
C ILE A 261 7.17 -7.21 -12.83
N TRP A 262 6.26 -8.17 -12.67
CA TRP A 262 4.96 -7.98 -12.03
C TRP A 262 4.96 -8.56 -10.62
N MET A 263 4.75 -7.73 -9.61
CA MET A 263 4.73 -8.14 -8.20
C MET A 263 3.33 -8.02 -7.60
N HIS A 264 2.90 -9.06 -6.88
CA HIS A 264 1.62 -9.05 -6.19
C HIS A 264 1.74 -9.55 -4.76
N ASN A 265 1.26 -8.78 -3.78
CA ASN A 265 1.20 -9.25 -2.39
C ASN A 265 -0.05 -10.09 -2.12
N GLY A 266 0.10 -11.11 -1.27
CA GLY A 266 -0.98 -11.98 -0.84
C GLY A 266 -2.05 -11.23 -0.03
N PHE A 267 -3.22 -11.85 0.08
CA PHE A 267 -4.35 -11.29 0.81
C PHE A 267 -4.09 -11.18 2.31
N LEU A 268 -4.76 -10.22 2.93
CA LEU A 268 -4.94 -10.19 4.38
C LEU A 268 -6.34 -10.76 4.70
N THR A 269 -6.42 -11.67 5.66
CA THR A 269 -7.68 -12.31 6.10
C THR A 269 -7.95 -12.00 7.57
N MET A 270 -9.23 -11.93 7.96
CA MET A 270 -9.66 -11.76 9.35
C MET A 270 -10.37 -13.05 9.77
N GLY A 271 -9.71 -13.88 10.60
CA GLY A 271 -10.16 -15.26 10.86
C GLY A 271 -10.19 -16.11 9.58
N GLU A 272 -11.20 -16.96 9.43
CA GLU A 272 -11.39 -17.83 8.24
C GLU A 272 -11.96 -17.08 7.02
N THR A 273 -12.33 -15.80 7.16
CA THR A 273 -13.00 -15.02 6.09
C THR A 273 -12.15 -13.88 5.54
N LYS A 274 -12.35 -13.59 4.25
CA LYS A 274 -11.77 -12.40 3.59
C LYS A 274 -12.45 -11.13 4.12
N MET A 275 -11.70 -10.05 4.29
CA MET A 275 -12.26 -8.74 4.66
C MET A 275 -13.18 -8.20 3.56
N SER A 276 -14.36 -7.69 3.92
CA SER A 276 -15.24 -6.98 3.00
C SER A 276 -16.19 -6.01 3.72
N LYS A 277 -16.60 -4.92 3.04
CA LYS A 277 -17.53 -3.93 3.60
C LYS A 277 -18.88 -4.56 3.96
N SER A 278 -19.33 -5.55 3.18
CA SER A 278 -20.59 -6.27 3.39
C SER A 278 -20.61 -7.17 4.63
N LEU A 279 -19.45 -7.63 5.10
CA LEU A 279 -19.35 -8.48 6.29
C LEU A 279 -19.12 -7.69 7.58
N GLY A 280 -18.96 -6.35 7.50
CA GLY A 280 -18.69 -5.51 8.67
C GLY A 280 -17.35 -5.80 9.38
N ASN A 281 -16.48 -6.63 8.79
CA ASN A 281 -15.21 -7.08 9.36
C ASN A 281 -14.00 -6.26 8.85
N ILE A 282 -14.24 -5.01 8.47
CA ILE A 282 -13.20 -4.09 8.01
C ILE A 282 -12.68 -3.29 9.19
N ILE A 283 -11.36 -3.32 9.35
CA ILE A 283 -10.63 -2.48 10.29
C ILE A 283 -9.68 -1.60 9.47
N THR A 284 -9.65 -0.32 9.78
CA THR A 284 -8.77 0.67 9.16
C THR A 284 -7.48 0.85 9.97
N PRO A 285 -6.38 1.32 9.35
CA PRO A 285 -5.20 1.70 10.10
C PRO A 285 -5.50 2.81 11.11
N GLY A 286 -6.33 3.80 10.74
CA GLY A 286 -6.78 4.86 11.64
C GLY A 286 -7.42 4.34 12.92
N GLU A 287 -8.39 3.41 12.83
CA GLU A 287 -9.03 2.82 14.00
C GLU A 287 -8.04 2.05 14.90
N LEU A 288 -7.06 1.36 14.31
CA LEU A 288 -6.03 0.66 15.08
C LEU A 288 -5.09 1.63 15.81
N LEU A 289 -4.73 2.74 15.17
CA LEU A 289 -3.93 3.80 15.76
C LEU A 289 -4.70 4.49 16.90
N GLU A 290 -5.98 4.79 16.70
CA GLU A 290 -6.88 5.35 17.72
C GLU A 290 -7.07 4.39 18.90
N ALA A 291 -7.09 3.08 18.65
CA ALA A 291 -7.08 2.04 19.68
C ALA A 291 -5.73 1.91 20.43
N GLY A 292 -4.72 2.72 20.08
CA GLY A 292 -3.45 2.80 20.78
C GLY A 292 -2.35 1.88 20.25
N TRP A 293 -2.56 1.19 19.13
CA TRP A 293 -1.49 0.40 18.50
C TRP A 293 -0.47 1.33 17.82
N PRO A 294 0.84 1.25 18.15
CA PRO A 294 1.84 2.02 17.45
C PRO A 294 1.92 1.61 15.96
N GLY A 295 2.10 2.59 15.06
CA GLY A 295 2.20 2.32 13.62
C GLY A 295 3.34 1.35 13.25
N GLU A 296 4.45 1.35 13.98
CA GLU A 296 5.52 0.36 13.79
C GLU A 296 5.06 -1.08 14.11
N VAL A 297 4.15 -1.27 15.08
CA VAL A 297 3.55 -2.59 15.37
C VAL A 297 2.74 -3.06 14.17
N LEU A 298 1.86 -2.20 13.63
CA LEU A 298 1.03 -2.52 12.47
C LEU A 298 1.91 -2.87 11.26
N ARG A 299 2.97 -2.09 11.06
CA ARG A 299 3.95 -2.32 9.99
C ARG A 299 4.66 -3.66 10.15
N LEU A 300 5.18 -3.96 11.34
CA LEU A 300 5.84 -5.24 11.59
C LEU A 300 4.88 -6.42 11.42
N ALA A 301 3.64 -6.29 11.86
CA ALA A 301 2.60 -7.30 11.65
C ALA A 301 2.40 -7.58 10.15
N LEU A 302 2.30 -6.54 9.31
CA LEU A 302 2.15 -6.68 7.86
C LEU A 302 3.36 -7.32 7.16
N LEU A 303 4.57 -7.17 7.73
CA LEU A 303 5.84 -7.73 7.22
C LEU A 303 6.24 -9.05 7.88
N SER A 304 5.47 -9.54 8.85
CA SER A 304 5.79 -10.74 9.65
C SER A 304 5.79 -12.04 8.84
N ALA A 305 5.07 -12.04 7.72
CA ALA A 305 5.05 -13.12 6.73
C ALA A 305 5.56 -12.59 5.38
N HIS A 306 6.13 -13.48 4.57
CA HIS A 306 6.58 -13.14 3.22
C HIS A 306 5.43 -12.52 2.42
N TYR A 307 5.70 -11.44 1.68
CA TYR A 307 4.65 -10.60 1.08
C TYR A 307 3.67 -11.36 0.16
N ARG A 308 4.10 -12.43 -0.50
CA ARG A 308 3.26 -13.26 -1.39
C ARG A 308 2.30 -14.20 -0.65
N GLN A 309 2.56 -14.47 0.63
CA GLN A 309 1.74 -15.39 1.42
C GLN A 309 0.50 -14.67 1.97
N PRO A 310 -0.64 -15.38 2.07
CA PRO A 310 -1.75 -14.91 2.88
C PRO A 310 -1.28 -14.60 4.31
N LEU A 311 -1.83 -13.57 4.91
CA LEU A 311 -1.53 -13.19 6.29
C LEU A 311 -2.84 -13.06 7.07
N GLN A 312 -2.96 -13.84 8.14
CA GLN A 312 -4.08 -13.74 9.06
C GLN A 312 -3.85 -12.58 10.02
N TRP A 313 -4.79 -11.65 10.05
CA TRP A 313 -4.77 -10.52 10.95
C TRP A 313 -5.56 -10.86 12.22
N THR A 314 -4.87 -10.84 13.36
CA THR A 314 -5.42 -11.20 14.67
C THR A 314 -4.78 -10.33 15.75
N ASP A 315 -5.44 -10.19 16.90
CA ASP A 315 -4.88 -9.47 18.04
C ASP A 315 -3.58 -10.12 18.53
N ALA A 316 -3.52 -11.45 18.53
CA ALA A 316 -2.30 -12.20 18.86
C ALA A 316 -1.11 -11.84 17.94
N LEU A 317 -1.36 -11.57 16.65
CA LEU A 317 -0.30 -11.10 15.73
C LEU A 317 0.21 -9.70 16.14
N LEU A 318 -0.69 -8.81 16.55
CA LEU A 318 -0.34 -7.46 16.99
C LEU A 318 0.46 -7.49 18.30
N GLU A 319 0.02 -8.29 19.27
CA GLU A 319 0.71 -8.50 20.55
C GLU A 319 2.11 -9.08 20.33
N GLN A 320 2.25 -10.11 19.49
CA GLN A 320 3.55 -10.68 19.15
C GLN A 320 4.46 -9.67 18.45
N SER A 321 3.91 -8.84 17.57
CA SER A 321 4.66 -7.78 16.88
C SER A 321 5.12 -6.70 17.86
N ARG A 322 4.26 -6.28 18.80
CA ARG A 322 4.62 -5.35 19.87
C ARG A 322 5.73 -5.93 20.76
N ALA A 323 5.60 -7.18 21.19
CA ALA A 323 6.62 -7.84 22.02
C ALA A 323 7.99 -7.93 21.32
N LYS A 324 8.00 -8.18 20.00
CA LYS A 324 9.23 -8.15 19.20
C LYS A 324 9.83 -6.75 19.19
N LEU A 325 9.05 -5.70 18.92
CA LEU A 325 9.55 -4.33 18.93
C LEU A 325 10.01 -3.88 20.32
N ASP A 326 9.31 -4.25 21.39
CA ASP A 326 9.77 -4.00 22.77
C ASP A 326 11.17 -4.59 23.00
N ARG A 327 11.44 -5.79 22.49
CA ARG A 327 12.78 -6.39 22.55
C ARG A 327 13.80 -5.59 21.73
N LEU A 328 13.42 -5.06 20.57
CA LEU A 328 14.29 -4.18 19.76
C LEU A 328 14.68 -2.93 20.55
N TYR A 329 13.68 -2.26 21.09
CA TYR A 329 13.86 -0.98 21.77
C TYR A 329 14.60 -1.13 23.10
N ARG A 330 14.46 -2.25 23.82
CA ARG A 330 15.33 -2.57 24.97
C ARG A 330 16.80 -2.69 24.58
N ARG A 331 17.11 -3.49 23.55
CA ARG A 331 18.49 -3.63 23.05
C ARG A 331 19.08 -2.30 22.57
N LYS A 332 18.27 -1.48 21.89
CA LYS A 332 18.65 -0.13 21.49
C LYS A 332 18.93 0.78 22.70
N ALA A 333 18.17 0.64 23.79
CA ALA A 333 18.43 1.36 25.05
C ALA A 333 19.75 0.92 25.71
N ASP A 334 20.10 -0.36 25.58
CA ASP A 334 21.35 -0.94 26.07
C ASP A 334 22.57 -0.60 25.16
N GLY A 335 22.37 0.21 24.12
CA GLY A 335 23.43 0.66 23.20
C GLY A 335 23.82 -0.38 22.14
N GLU A 336 23.08 -1.48 22.02
CA GLU A 336 23.32 -2.46 20.96
C GLU A 336 22.94 -1.87 19.61
N THR A 337 23.93 -1.76 18.71
CA THR A 337 23.73 -1.35 17.33
C THR A 337 24.05 -2.53 16.42
N GLY A 338 23.03 -2.94 15.66
CA GLY A 338 23.16 -3.96 14.62
C GLY A 338 23.50 -3.32 13.28
N ALA A 339 24.46 -3.89 12.54
CA ALA A 339 24.73 -3.45 11.17
C ALA A 339 23.63 -3.99 10.26
N ALA A 340 23.03 -3.17 9.40
CA ALA A 340 21.90 -3.62 8.61
C ALA A 340 22.26 -4.67 7.57
N ASP A 341 22.02 -5.94 7.88
CA ASP A 341 22.07 -7.04 6.93
C ASP A 341 20.77 -7.11 6.13
N ALA A 342 20.87 -6.72 4.87
CA ALA A 342 19.79 -6.75 3.89
C ALA A 342 19.81 -8.03 3.03
N SER A 343 20.74 -8.96 3.27
CA SER A 343 21.00 -10.09 2.39
C SER A 343 19.76 -10.92 2.10
N ALA A 344 18.96 -11.21 3.13
CA ALA A 344 17.68 -11.92 3.00
C ALA A 344 16.67 -11.17 2.10
N LEU A 345 16.66 -9.84 2.14
CA LEU A 345 15.75 -9.04 1.30
C LEU A 345 16.11 -9.09 -0.18
N LEU A 346 17.35 -9.44 -0.53
CA LEU A 346 17.77 -9.65 -1.91
C LEU A 346 17.12 -10.88 -2.54
N ASP A 347 16.66 -11.83 -1.73
CA ASP A 347 15.91 -12.99 -2.19
C ASP A 347 14.39 -12.76 -2.08
N ASP A 348 13.83 -12.00 -3.03
CA ASP A 348 12.38 -11.74 -3.15
C ASP A 348 11.76 -11.12 -1.88
N LEU A 349 12.44 -10.14 -1.28
CA LEU A 349 11.99 -9.45 -0.06
C LEU A 349 11.61 -10.42 1.05
N ASN A 350 12.49 -11.39 1.35
CA ASN A 350 12.26 -12.36 2.42
C ASN A 350 12.33 -11.70 3.81
N THR A 351 11.27 -10.97 4.16
CA THR A 351 11.15 -10.27 5.43
C THR A 351 11.14 -11.19 6.65
N PRO A 352 10.55 -12.41 6.63
CA PRO A 352 10.68 -13.34 7.75
C PRO A 352 12.13 -13.70 8.09
N GLU A 353 12.96 -13.95 7.07
CA GLU A 353 14.37 -14.26 7.27
C GLU A 353 15.15 -13.02 7.72
N ALA A 354 14.90 -11.85 7.11
CA ALA A 354 15.49 -10.59 7.57
C ALA A 354 15.13 -10.26 9.04
N LEU A 355 13.91 -10.60 9.47
CA LEU A 355 13.45 -10.44 10.85
C LEU A 355 14.06 -11.45 11.82
N ALA A 356 14.54 -12.59 11.34
CA ALA A 356 15.20 -13.60 12.18
C ALA A 356 16.58 -13.12 12.66
N VAL A 357 17.28 -12.32 11.85
CA VAL A 357 18.59 -11.73 12.16
C VAL A 357 18.46 -10.42 12.97
N PHE A 358 17.45 -10.36 13.84
CA PHE A 358 17.12 -9.22 14.69
C PHE A 358 18.35 -8.67 15.44
N PRO A 359 18.74 -7.38 15.35
CA PRO A 359 18.03 -6.15 15.01
C PRO A 359 18.46 -5.49 13.69
N ASP A 360 19.26 -6.20 12.89
CA ASP A 360 20.05 -5.66 11.79
C ASP A 360 19.16 -5.03 10.69
N GLY A 361 18.06 -5.69 10.30
CA GLY A 361 17.18 -5.20 9.23
C GLY A 361 16.29 -3.98 9.56
N ALA A 362 16.31 -3.44 10.78
CA ALA A 362 15.26 -2.54 11.27
C ALA A 362 15.05 -1.27 10.43
N GLY A 363 16.15 -0.59 10.06
CA GLY A 363 16.08 0.64 9.26
C GLY A 363 15.48 0.43 7.86
N LEU A 364 15.84 -0.67 7.21
CA LEU A 364 15.32 -1.05 5.89
C LEU A 364 13.87 -1.50 5.94
N LEU A 365 13.52 -2.22 6.99
CA LEU A 365 12.15 -2.68 7.23
C LEU A 365 11.25 -1.55 7.75
N GLY A 366 11.78 -0.36 8.03
CA GLY A 366 11.03 0.86 8.32
C GLY A 366 10.56 1.03 9.76
N PHE A 367 11.17 0.35 10.73
CA PHE A 367 10.89 0.47 12.16
C PHE A 367 12.17 0.75 12.98
N GLY A 368 12.05 0.95 14.29
CA GLY A 368 13.17 1.26 15.18
C GLY A 368 13.63 2.72 15.11
N LYS A 369 12.79 3.63 14.62
CA LYS A 369 13.15 5.05 14.40
C LYS A 369 13.07 5.88 15.67
N ALA A 370 12.10 5.59 16.54
CA ALA A 370 11.95 6.31 17.81
C ALA A 370 13.18 6.08 18.71
N ASP A 371 13.41 6.96 19.67
CA ASP A 371 14.27 6.60 20.80
C ASP A 371 13.50 5.64 21.74
N PRO A 372 14.21 4.78 22.51
CA PRO A 372 13.56 3.83 23.40
C PRO A 372 12.65 4.45 24.46
N ALA A 373 12.97 5.63 24.98
CA ALA A 373 12.14 6.28 25.99
C ALA A 373 10.80 6.70 25.40
N THR A 374 10.79 7.30 24.20
CA THR A 374 9.58 7.62 23.45
C THR A 374 8.74 6.38 23.13
N TRP A 375 9.40 5.27 22.74
CA TRP A 375 8.70 4.01 22.48
C TRP A 375 7.96 3.50 23.72
N PHE A 376 8.65 3.36 24.84
CA PHE A 376 8.06 2.83 26.08
C PHE A 376 7.10 3.80 26.77
N ALA A 377 7.20 5.11 26.48
CA ALA A 377 6.23 6.09 26.94
C ALA A 377 4.83 5.87 26.31
N GLY A 378 4.75 5.33 25.09
CA GLY A 378 3.47 5.00 24.44
C GLY A 378 2.50 6.19 24.34
N GLY A 379 3.04 7.41 24.15
CA GLY A 379 2.27 8.65 24.09
C GLY A 379 1.74 9.16 25.44
N ALA A 380 2.18 8.60 26.57
CA ALA A 380 1.90 9.16 27.88
C ALA A 380 2.73 10.43 28.15
N ASP A 381 2.22 11.30 29.02
CA ASP A 381 2.94 12.50 29.47
C ASP A 381 4.10 12.10 30.39
N ALA A 382 5.27 11.94 29.78
CA ALA A 382 6.49 11.55 30.47
C ALA A 382 6.86 12.53 31.59
N ALA A 383 6.55 13.83 31.45
CA ALA A 383 6.89 14.82 32.47
C ALA A 383 5.99 14.68 33.71
N ALA A 384 4.69 14.45 33.49
CA ALA A 384 3.75 14.14 34.58
C ALA A 384 4.14 12.85 35.30
N ILE A 385 4.49 11.80 34.54
CA ILE A 385 4.89 10.50 35.12
C ILE A 385 6.21 10.60 35.89
N GLU A 386 7.20 11.34 35.37
CA GLU A 386 8.45 11.58 36.13
C GLU A 386 8.22 12.39 37.41
N THR A 387 7.23 13.29 37.41
CA THR A 387 6.83 14.01 38.64
C THR A 387 6.27 13.06 39.69
N ASP A 388 5.41 12.12 39.29
CA ASP A 388 4.87 11.10 40.20
C ASP A 388 5.94 10.08 40.62
N LEU A 389 6.88 9.72 39.73
CA LEU A 389 8.03 8.88 40.08
C LEU A 389 8.98 9.57 41.06
N ALA A 390 9.19 10.88 40.95
CA ALA A 390 9.98 11.63 41.94
C ALA A 390 9.32 11.54 43.33
N ARG A 391 8.00 11.72 43.41
CA ARG A 391 7.22 11.55 44.66
C ARG A 391 7.29 10.11 45.18
N TYR A 392 7.24 9.12 44.28
CA TYR A 392 7.40 7.71 44.62
C TYR A 392 8.80 7.41 45.22
N ARG A 393 9.85 7.94 44.59
CA ARG A 393 11.25 7.80 45.07
C ARG A 393 11.42 8.46 46.43
N GLU A 394 10.85 9.65 46.63
CA GLU A 394 10.87 10.36 47.92
C GLU A 394 10.13 9.58 49.02
N ALA A 395 8.93 9.08 48.74
CA ALA A 395 8.17 8.24 49.67
C ALA A 395 8.95 6.97 50.08
N ARG A 396 9.59 6.30 49.12
CA ARG A 396 10.44 5.14 49.41
C ARG A 396 11.68 5.50 50.23
N ALA A 397 12.36 6.60 49.93
CA ALA A 397 13.50 7.07 50.70
C ALA A 397 13.11 7.41 52.15
N GLY A 398 11.91 7.99 52.34
CA GLY A 398 11.31 8.27 53.64
C GLY A 398 10.70 7.05 54.35
N LYS A 399 10.74 5.85 53.73
CA LYS A 399 10.08 4.63 54.21
C LYS A 399 8.56 4.76 54.39
N ASP A 400 7.93 5.70 53.68
CA ASP A 400 6.48 5.82 53.59
C ASP A 400 5.95 4.85 52.52
N TRP A 401 5.78 3.59 52.93
CA TRP A 401 5.33 2.52 52.04
C TRP A 401 3.90 2.73 51.55
N ALA A 402 3.04 3.34 52.38
CA ALA A 402 1.65 3.59 52.02
C ALA A 402 1.53 4.64 50.90
N ALA A 403 2.29 5.74 51.00
CA ALA A 403 2.33 6.74 49.93
C ALA A 403 2.96 6.17 48.65
N ALA A 404 4.04 5.40 48.76
CA ALA A 404 4.69 4.76 47.62
C ALA A 404 3.74 3.77 46.90
N ASP A 405 2.99 2.96 47.65
CA ASP A 405 2.03 2.02 47.09
C ASP A 405 0.84 2.75 46.45
N SER A 406 0.32 3.80 47.07
CA SER A 406 -0.75 4.64 46.50
C SER A 406 -0.35 5.27 45.16
N ILE A 407 0.86 5.82 45.07
CA ILE A 407 1.38 6.39 43.82
C ILE A 407 1.56 5.31 42.74
N ARG A 408 2.11 4.14 43.11
CA ARG A 408 2.25 3.01 42.18
C ARG A 408 0.89 2.56 41.65
N ASP A 409 -0.11 2.46 42.51
CA ASP A 409 -1.45 1.99 42.13
C ASP A 409 -2.17 3.03 41.26
N ALA A 410 -1.99 4.33 41.54
CA ALA A 410 -2.49 5.42 40.69
C ALA A 410 -1.84 5.42 39.30
N LEU A 411 -0.53 5.19 39.22
CA LEU A 411 0.18 5.05 37.94
C LEU A 411 -0.27 3.78 37.20
N LYS A 412 -0.45 2.67 37.91
CA LYS A 412 -0.97 1.42 37.33
C LYS A 412 -2.39 1.58 36.77
N ALA A 413 -3.25 2.34 37.45
CA ALA A 413 -4.60 2.67 36.97
C ALA A 413 -4.60 3.50 35.68
N GLN A 414 -3.52 4.25 35.42
CA GLN A 414 -3.27 4.95 34.16
C GLN A 414 -2.60 4.07 33.09
N GLY A 415 -2.40 2.77 33.38
CA GLY A 415 -1.69 1.85 32.51
C GLY A 415 -0.17 2.01 32.53
N ILE A 416 0.41 2.61 33.58
CA ILE A 416 1.85 2.78 33.72
C ILE A 416 2.42 1.72 34.68
N GLU A 417 3.40 0.97 34.20
CA GLU A 417 4.15 0.00 34.99
C GLU A 417 5.49 0.57 35.42
N ILE A 418 5.79 0.49 36.72
CA ILE A 418 7.06 0.93 37.30
C ILE A 418 7.97 -0.29 37.49
N SER A 419 9.22 -0.18 37.06
CA SER A 419 10.30 -1.14 37.34
C SER A 419 11.34 -0.51 38.26
N VAL A 420 11.82 -1.26 39.24
CA VAL A 420 12.88 -0.82 40.17
C VAL A 420 14.05 -1.79 40.05
N ALA A 421 15.20 -1.30 39.60
CA ALA A 421 16.43 -2.06 39.50
C ALA A 421 17.06 -2.30 40.88
N LYS A 422 18.00 -3.25 40.96
CA LYS A 422 18.67 -3.62 42.22
C LYS A 422 19.51 -2.49 42.83
N ASP A 423 19.99 -1.57 41.99
CA ASP A 423 20.72 -0.37 42.38
C ASP A 423 19.80 0.78 42.86
N GLY A 424 18.48 0.58 42.82
CA GLY A 424 17.48 1.58 43.19
C GLY A 424 17.02 2.48 42.05
N THR A 425 17.57 2.34 40.85
CA THR A 425 17.11 3.06 39.66
C THR A 425 15.66 2.67 39.35
N THR A 426 14.77 3.65 39.19
CA THR A 426 13.37 3.40 38.80
C THR A 426 13.12 3.84 37.35
N SER A 427 12.48 2.98 36.56
CA SER A 427 12.01 3.26 35.21
C SER A 427 10.53 2.94 35.07
N TRP A 428 9.90 3.38 33.99
CA TRP A 428 8.49 3.13 33.71
C TRP A 428 8.23 2.82 32.24
N ARG A 429 7.08 2.21 31.97
CA ARG A 429 6.54 2.02 30.62
C ARG A 429 5.02 2.07 30.65
N LYS A 430 4.40 2.41 29.51
CA LYS A 430 2.97 2.22 29.30
C LYS A 430 2.68 0.76 28.90
N ALA A 431 1.70 0.15 29.56
CA ALA A 431 1.31 -1.25 29.41
C ALA A 431 0.85 -1.61 27.99
#